data_AF-A0A448F9W7-F1
#
_entry.id   AF-A0A448F9W7-F1
#
_cell.length_a   1.000
_cell.length_b   1.000
_cell.length_c   1.000
_cell.angle_alpha   90.00
_cell.angle_beta   90.00
_cell.angle_gamma   90.00
#
_symmetry.space_group_name_H-M   'P 1'
#
loop_
_entity.id
_entity.type
_entity.pdbx_description
1 polymer ?
#
loop_
_entity_poly.entity_id
_entity_poly.type
_entity_poly.pdbx_seq_one_letter_code
_entity_poly.pdbx_strand_id
1 'polypeptide(L)' 'MDEMIPMELMKMASGTNYQAISKNYTYKLYTKGKTADLVEGDDKPVLSECVAG' A
#
# COMPACT_ATOMS: atom_id res chain seq x y z
N MET A 1 -0.67 -0.09 -17.79
CA MET A 1 -0.63 0.11 -16.33
C MET A 1 -2.05 0.51 -15.95
N ASP A 2 -2.99 -0.43 -16.09
CA ASP A 2 -4.43 -0.11 -16.23
C ASP A 2 -5.30 -1.09 -15.43
N GLU A 3 -4.70 -1.75 -14.43
CA GLU A 3 -5.38 -2.74 -13.62
C GLU A 3 -5.70 -2.18 -12.23
N MET A 4 -6.92 -2.42 -11.77
CA MET A 4 -7.32 -2.12 -10.39
C MET A 4 -6.93 -3.30 -9.50
N ILE A 5 -6.23 -3.01 -8.40
CA ILE A 5 -5.79 -4.02 -7.42
C ILE A 5 -6.58 -3.84 -6.14
N PRO A 6 -7.58 -4.69 -5.85
CA PRO A 6 -8.30 -4.67 -4.59
C PRO A 6 -7.36 -4.98 -3.42
N MET A 7 -7.49 -4.21 -2.33
CA MET A 7 -6.66 -4.36 -1.14
C MET A 7 -7.52 -4.51 0.12
N GLU A 8 -7.00 -5.23 1.10
CA GLU A 8 -7.62 -5.41 2.41
C GLU A 8 -6.76 -4.79 3.52
N LEU A 9 -7.40 -4.39 4.61
CA LEU A 9 -6.73 -3.79 5.77
C LEU A 9 -5.84 -4.83 6.47
N MET A 10 -4.58 -4.47 6.66
CA MET A 10 -3.63 -5.21 7.50
C MET A 10 -3.76 -4.79 8.96
N LYS A 11 -3.79 -5.76 9.86
CA LYS A 11 -3.71 -5.48 11.31
C LYS A 11 -2.28 -5.13 11.68
N MET A 12 -2.02 -3.84 11.90
CA MET A 12 -0.73 -3.31 12.34
C MET A 12 -0.91 -2.33 13.51
N ALA A 13 0.15 -2.17 14.32
CA ALA A 13 0.12 -1.31 15.50
C ALA A 13 0.12 0.20 15.19
N SER A 14 0.45 0.60 13.95
CA SER A 14 0.51 2.01 13.53
C SER A 14 0.05 2.19 12.09
N GLY A 15 -0.64 3.30 11.84
CA GLY A 15 -1.16 3.65 10.53
C GLY A 15 -2.37 2.82 10.11
N THR A 16 -2.78 3.02 8.87
CA THR A 16 -3.81 2.21 8.20
C THR A 16 -3.16 1.63 6.96
N ASN A 17 -2.85 0.34 7.01
CA ASN A 17 -2.02 -0.29 5.99
C ASN A 17 -2.84 -1.34 5.27
N TYR A 18 -2.58 -1.52 3.98
CA TYR A 18 -3.34 -2.42 3.14
C TYR A 18 -2.41 -3.36 2.38
N GLN A 19 -2.85 -4.58 2.15
CA GLN A 19 -2.18 -5.55 1.28
C GLN A 19 -3.10 -5.94 0.13
N ALA A 20 -2.53 -6.29 -1.02
CA ALA A 20 -3.31 -6.86 -2.12
C ALA A 20 -4.04 -8.13 -1.66
N ILE A 21 -5.32 -8.27 -2.02
CA ILE A 21 -6.13 -9.46 -1.72
C ILE A 21 -5.61 -10.67 -2.53
N SER A 22 -5.23 -10.42 -3.78
CA SER A 22 -4.65 -11.45 -4.65
C SER A 22 -3.18 -11.68 -4.29
N LYS A 23 -2.83 -12.94 -3.98
CA LYS A 23 -1.48 -13.38 -3.62
C LYS A 23 -0.48 -13.33 -4.79
N ASN A 24 -0.95 -13.11 -6.02
CA ASN A 24 -0.08 -12.92 -7.18
C ASN A 24 0.55 -11.52 -7.18
N TYR A 25 0.00 -10.59 -6.40
CA TYR A 25 0.54 -9.26 -6.20
C TYR A 25 1.20 -9.15 -4.84
N THR A 26 2.32 -8.44 -4.82
CA THR A 26 3.06 -8.14 -3.59
C THR A 26 2.87 -6.69 -3.15
N TYR A 27 1.89 -5.99 -3.71
CA TYR A 27 1.63 -4.59 -3.37
C TYR A 27 1.17 -4.44 -1.93
N LYS A 28 1.74 -3.45 -1.26
CA LYS A 28 1.26 -2.96 0.03
C LYS A 28 1.18 -1.44 -0.02
N LEU A 29 0.13 -0.90 0.56
CA LEU A 29 -0.11 0.53 0.68
C LEU A 29 -0.01 0.90 2.16
N TYR A 30 1.02 1.63 2.53
CA TYR A 30 1.22 2.14 3.88
C TYR A 30 0.64 3.55 3.96
N THR A 31 -0.20 3.83 4.97
CA THR A 31 -0.75 5.18 5.17
C THR A 31 -0.62 5.64 6.62
N LYS A 32 -0.34 6.93 6.80
CA LYS A 32 -0.23 7.56 8.11
C LYS A 32 -0.73 9.00 8.07
N GLY A 33 -1.92 9.24 8.61
CA GLY A 33 -2.55 10.56 8.56
C GLY A 33 -2.83 10.95 7.12
N LYS A 34 -2.12 11.95 6.59
CA LYS A 34 -2.26 12.43 5.21
C LYS A 34 -1.21 11.89 4.24
N THR A 35 -0.26 11.09 4.72
CA THR A 35 0.83 10.56 3.87
C THR A 35 0.60 9.10 3.50
N ALA A 36 1.13 8.69 2.36
CA ALA A 36 1.09 7.31 1.90
C ALA A 36 2.32 6.92 1.08
N ASP A 37 2.67 5.64 1.14
CA ASP A 37 3.67 4.99 0.30
C ASP A 37 3.10 3.69 -0.29
N LEU A 38 3.31 3.48 -1.58
CA LEU A 38 3.02 2.22 -2.26
C LEU A 38 4.33 1.47 -2.50
N VAL A 39 4.38 0.22 -2.05
CA VAL A 39 5.56 -0.65 -2.20
C VAL A 39 5.18 -1.99 -2.83
N GLU A 40 6.18 -2.71 -3.34
CA GLU A 40 6.05 -4.09 -3.80
C GLU A 40 7.19 -4.99 -3.32
N GLY A 41 6.94 -6.29 -3.26
CA GLY A 41 7.94 -7.30 -2.91
C GLY A 41 8.50 -7.10 -1.50
N ASP A 42 9.82 -6.96 -1.42
CA ASP A 42 10.58 -6.68 -0.20
C ASP A 42 10.58 -5.17 0.12
N ASP A 43 9.36 -4.62 0.22
CA ASP A 43 9.06 -3.21 0.46
C ASP A 43 9.82 -2.23 -0.47
N LYS A 44 10.01 -2.62 -1.74
CA LYS A 44 10.60 -1.76 -2.75
C LYS A 44 9.64 -0.63 -3.11
N PRO A 45 10.09 0.63 -3.13
CA PRO A 45 9.21 1.76 -3.41
C PRO A 45 8.71 1.74 -4.85
N VAL A 46 7.40 1.92 -5.01
CA VAL A 46 6.72 2.12 -6.30
C VAL A 46 6.26 3.57 -6.41
N LEU A 47 5.59 4.07 -5.36
CA LEU A 47 5.30 5.49 -5.17
C LEU A 47 5.65 5.86 -3.72
N SER A 48 6.31 6.99 -3.54
CA SER A 48 6.78 7.44 -2.22
C SER A 48 6.39 8.88 -1.96
N GLU A 49 6.27 9.24 -0.69
CA GLU A 49 5.98 10.59 -0.21
C GLU A 49 4.65 11.16 -0.77
N CYS A 50 3.66 10.29 -0.99
CA CYS A 50 2.35 10.73 -1.44
C CYS A 50 1.64 11.50 -0.33
N VAL A 51 0.99 12.60 -0.68
CA VAL A 51 0.21 13.42 0.26
C VAL A 51 -1.21 13.57 -0.27
N ALA A 52 -2.19 13.29 0.59
CA ALA A 52 -3.60 13.54 0.30
C ALA A 52 -3.85 15.06 0.24
N GLY A 53 -4.28 15.54 -0.92
CA GLY A 53 -4.71 16.93 -1.17
C GLY A 53 -6.06 17.26 -0.55
#